data_AF-A0A956D9N7-F1
#
_entry.id   AF-A0A956D9N7-F1
#
_cell.length_a   1.000
_cell.length_b   1.000
_cell.length_c   1.000
_cell.angle_alpha   90.00
_cell.angle_beta   90.00
_cell.angle_gamma   90.00
#
_symmetry.space_group_name_H-M   'P 1'
#
loop_
_entity.id
_entity.type
_entity.pdbx_description
1 polymer ?
#
loop_
_entity_poly.entity_id
_entity_poly.type
_entity_poly.pdbx_seq_one_letter_code
_entity_poly.pdbx_strand_id
1 'polypeptide(L)'
;MAKPHKPHKPHKPHKPHKRSHVPSSAVGAFIRREELDAQLVARLPNAADREFVLRCVLESGPAHHRGANYVLLRLLGEVLSRLPEPQTSETAVREAPVPMRVPPHERTGEDDVFPLGVPTEPLALLAAEGSAEQAAMIDCLTDGPPQHSLANAMMMQLLASMLNRLPPRPSEPSEPPPEPKRRSRAPRAR
;
A
#
# COMPACT_ATOMS: atom_id res chain seq x y z
N MET A 1 -41.13 -30.77 -36.93
CA MET A 1 -40.14 -30.30 -37.93
C MET A 1 -39.20 -29.31 -37.24
N ALA A 2 -37.98 -29.75 -36.93
CA ALA A 2 -36.97 -28.91 -36.25
C ALA A 2 -36.24 -28.01 -37.26
N LYS A 3 -36.09 -26.72 -36.94
CA LYS A 3 -35.35 -25.76 -37.79
C LYS A 3 -33.84 -26.02 -37.67
N PRO A 4 -33.07 -25.97 -38.77
CA PRO A 4 -31.63 -26.19 -38.72
C PRO A 4 -30.91 -24.98 -38.10
N HIS A 5 -30.04 -25.27 -37.13
CA HIS A 5 -29.11 -24.29 -36.56
C HIS A 5 -28.13 -23.80 -37.64
N LYS A 6 -28.03 -22.47 -37.80
CA LYS A 6 -26.99 -21.85 -38.63
C LYS A 6 -25.63 -21.97 -37.91
N PRO A 7 -24.55 -22.34 -38.62
CA PRO A 7 -23.22 -22.40 -38.03
C PRO A 7 -22.74 -20.98 -37.67
N HIS A 8 -22.22 -20.82 -36.46
CA HIS A 8 -21.58 -19.59 -36.01
C HIS A 8 -20.36 -19.27 -36.88
N LYS A 9 -20.28 -18.04 -37.40
CA LYS A 9 -19.09 -17.56 -38.10
C LYS A 9 -17.91 -17.46 -37.11
N PRO A 10 -16.70 -17.92 -37.46
CA PRO A 10 -15.54 -17.78 -36.59
C PRO A 10 -15.21 -16.30 -36.39
N HIS A 11 -15.13 -15.88 -35.12
CA HIS A 11 -14.65 -14.56 -34.75
C HIS A 11 -13.21 -14.39 -35.25
N LYS A 12 -12.95 -13.34 -36.03
CA LYS A 12 -11.58 -12.99 -36.45
C LYS A 12 -10.78 -12.61 -35.19
N PRO A 13 -9.53 -13.11 -35.02
CA PRO A 13 -8.69 -12.72 -33.90
C PRO A 13 -8.41 -11.22 -33.97
N HIS A 14 -8.73 -10.50 -32.89
CA HIS A 14 -8.35 -9.10 -32.74
C HIS A 14 -6.82 -9.00 -32.79
N LYS A 15 -6.29 -8.24 -33.75
CA LYS A 15 -4.85 -7.93 -33.77
C LYS A 15 -4.50 -7.20 -32.48
N PRO A 16 -3.46 -7.61 -31.74
CA PRO A 16 -3.06 -6.91 -30.53
C PRO A 16 -2.68 -5.47 -30.90
N HIS A 17 -3.35 -4.50 -30.28
CA HIS A 17 -2.98 -3.11 -30.40
C HIS A 17 -1.53 -2.97 -29.92
N LYS A 18 -0.62 -2.54 -30.81
CA LYS A 18 0.75 -2.22 -30.45
C LYS A 18 0.69 -1.04 -29.47
N ARG A 19 0.80 -1.33 -28.17
CA ARG A 19 1.01 -0.28 -27.16
C ARG A 19 2.34 0.39 -27.52
N SER A 20 2.32 1.71 -27.75
CA SER A 20 3.57 2.46 -27.94
C SER A 20 4.36 2.38 -26.65
N HIS A 21 5.41 1.57 -26.64
CA HIS A 21 6.28 1.45 -25.47
C HIS A 21 7.01 2.78 -25.29
N VAL A 22 6.82 3.42 -24.13
CA VAL A 22 7.54 4.64 -23.79
C VAL A 22 9.03 4.32 -23.66
N PRO A 23 9.94 5.10 -24.25
CA PRO A 23 11.38 4.87 -24.09
C PRO A 23 11.80 4.96 -22.62
N SER A 24 12.74 4.12 -22.19
CA SER A 24 13.23 4.15 -20.79
C SER A 24 13.90 5.48 -20.42
N SER A 25 14.49 6.17 -21.40
CA SER A 25 15.05 7.51 -21.21
C SER A 25 14.00 8.55 -20.84
N ALA A 26 12.80 8.46 -21.41
CA ALA A 26 11.69 9.35 -21.06
C ALA A 26 11.21 9.13 -19.62
N VAL A 27 11.31 7.89 -19.11
CA VAL A 27 11.00 7.58 -17.70
C VAL A 27 12.04 8.20 -16.76
N GLY A 28 13.33 8.06 -17.07
CA GLY A 28 14.39 8.67 -16.26
C GLY A 28 14.32 10.20 -16.21
N ALA A 29 13.85 10.84 -17.28
CA ALA A 29 13.85 12.29 -17.42
C ALA A 29 12.98 13.04 -16.40
N PHE A 30 11.92 12.41 -15.85
CA PHE A 30 11.03 13.04 -14.87
C PHE A 30 11.33 12.66 -13.42
N ILE A 31 12.18 11.68 -13.17
CA ILE A 31 12.54 11.26 -11.82
C ILE A 31 13.43 12.36 -11.21
N ARG A 32 13.06 12.84 -10.02
CA ARG A 32 13.81 13.82 -9.22
C ARG A 32 14.11 13.19 -7.86
N ARG A 33 15.34 12.72 -7.68
CA ARG A 33 15.74 11.94 -6.50
C ARG A 33 15.56 12.74 -5.22
N GLU A 34 15.96 14.00 -5.27
CA GLU A 34 16.01 14.95 -4.17
C GLU A 34 14.62 15.19 -3.56
N GLU A 35 13.58 15.15 -4.41
CA GLU A 35 12.19 15.32 -3.97
C GLU A 35 11.66 14.12 -3.17
N LEU A 36 12.18 12.91 -3.43
CA LEU A 36 11.86 11.74 -2.61
C LEU A 36 12.76 11.65 -1.37
N ASP A 37 14.04 12.04 -1.46
CA ASP A 37 14.93 12.10 -0.29
C ASP A 37 14.34 13.01 0.79
N ALA A 38 13.84 14.18 0.42
CA ALA A 38 13.19 15.11 1.34
C ALA A 38 12.01 14.48 2.11
N GLN A 39 11.29 13.53 1.51
CA GLN A 39 10.17 12.83 2.16
C GLN A 39 10.64 11.76 3.16
N LEU A 40 11.87 11.26 2.98
CA LEU A 40 12.46 10.22 3.82
C LEU A 40 13.19 10.79 5.03
N VAL A 41 13.66 12.04 5.01
CA VAL A 41 14.47 12.64 6.10
C VAL A 41 13.86 12.43 7.48
N ALA A 42 12.54 12.63 7.61
CA ALA A 42 11.86 12.49 8.90
C ALA A 42 11.79 11.05 9.43
N ARG A 43 11.91 10.05 8.56
CA ARG A 43 11.72 8.62 8.89
C ARG A 43 13.03 7.83 8.92
N LEU A 44 13.97 8.23 8.07
CA LEU A 44 15.30 7.66 7.96
C LEU A 44 16.30 8.79 8.16
N PRO A 45 16.67 9.16 9.40
CA PRO A 45 17.57 10.28 9.64
C PRO A 45 19.00 10.01 9.13
N ASN A 46 19.41 8.74 9.08
CA ASN A 46 20.70 8.34 8.53
C ASN A 46 20.72 8.50 7.00
N ALA A 47 21.65 9.30 6.49
CA ALA A 47 21.78 9.59 5.06
C ALA A 47 22.20 8.36 4.23
N ALA A 48 23.01 7.46 4.78
CA ALA A 48 23.43 6.24 4.09
C ALA A 48 22.24 5.28 3.89
N ASP A 49 21.37 5.16 4.90
CA ASP A 49 20.16 4.34 4.81
C ASP A 49 19.17 4.90 3.78
N ARG A 50 18.98 6.23 3.75
CA ARG A 50 18.18 6.89 2.72
C ARG A 50 18.73 6.67 1.32
N GLU A 51 20.03 6.87 1.15
CA GLU A 51 20.71 6.66 -0.13
C GLU A 51 20.54 5.22 -0.62
N PHE A 52 20.66 4.25 0.31
CA PHE A 52 20.45 2.84 0.02
C PHE A 52 19.02 2.56 -0.45
N VAL A 53 18.02 3.02 0.30
CA VAL A 53 16.60 2.84 -0.04
C VAL A 53 16.25 3.50 -1.37
N LEU A 54 16.69 4.75 -1.60
CA LEU A 54 16.42 5.49 -2.83
C LEU A 54 17.03 4.80 -4.06
N ARG A 55 18.27 4.29 -3.94
CA ARG A 55 18.89 3.50 -5.01
C ARG A 55 18.06 2.25 -5.32
N CYS A 56 17.61 1.53 -4.29
CA CYS A 56 16.74 0.37 -4.50
C CYS A 56 15.42 0.74 -5.19
N VAL A 57 14.76 1.83 -4.80
CA VAL A 57 13.45 2.21 -5.33
C VAL A 57 13.53 2.83 -6.74
N LEU A 58 14.56 3.63 -7.02
CA LEU A 58 14.63 4.47 -8.23
C LEU A 58 15.59 3.97 -9.30
N GLU A 59 16.52 3.07 -8.97
CA GLU A 59 17.56 2.62 -9.89
C GLU A 59 17.50 1.11 -10.18
N SER A 60 16.87 0.32 -9.31
CA SER A 60 16.72 -1.13 -9.50
C SER A 60 15.44 -1.52 -10.24
N GLY A 61 15.51 -2.62 -10.99
CA GLY A 61 14.36 -3.21 -11.68
C GLY A 61 13.97 -2.51 -12.99
N PRO A 62 12.85 -2.91 -13.64
CA PRO A 62 12.47 -2.39 -14.96
C PRO A 62 12.03 -0.92 -14.91
N ALA A 63 12.29 -0.17 -15.98
CA ALA A 63 12.07 1.28 -16.01
C ALA A 63 10.64 1.70 -15.62
N HIS A 64 9.62 0.99 -16.10
CA HIS A 64 8.23 1.32 -15.80
C HIS A 64 7.87 1.13 -14.31
N HIS A 65 8.50 0.19 -13.60
CA HIS A 65 8.32 0.07 -12.15
C HIS A 65 8.94 1.27 -11.42
N ARG A 66 10.17 1.65 -11.77
CA ARG A 66 10.85 2.82 -11.17
C ARG A 66 10.05 4.11 -11.39
N GLY A 67 9.55 4.31 -12.61
CA GLY A 67 8.68 5.42 -12.94
C GLY A 67 7.36 5.40 -12.17
N ALA A 68 6.69 4.25 -12.08
CA ALA A 68 5.44 4.12 -11.33
C ALA A 68 5.64 4.39 -9.83
N ASN A 69 6.67 3.81 -9.23
CA ASN A 69 7.04 4.05 -7.83
C ASN A 69 7.26 5.54 -7.58
N TYR A 70 8.05 6.20 -8.42
CA TYR A 70 8.29 7.64 -8.30
C TYR A 70 6.99 8.45 -8.37
N VAL A 71 6.13 8.20 -9.37
CA VAL A 71 4.87 8.94 -9.54
C VAL A 71 3.97 8.75 -8.32
N LEU A 72 3.77 7.52 -7.85
CA LEU A 72 2.91 7.23 -6.70
C LEU A 72 3.42 7.89 -5.42
N LEU A 73 4.71 7.73 -5.13
CA LEU A 73 5.34 8.33 -3.95
C LEU A 73 5.28 9.86 -3.99
N ARG A 74 5.53 10.47 -5.16
CA ARG A 74 5.44 11.93 -5.30
C ARG A 74 4.03 12.45 -5.12
N LEU A 75 3.03 11.78 -5.70
CA LEU A 75 1.63 12.17 -5.54
C LEU A 75 1.17 12.01 -4.09
N LEU A 76 1.57 10.93 -3.41
CA LEU A 76 1.28 10.75 -1.99
C LEU A 76 1.95 11.85 -1.14
N GLY A 77 3.22 12.16 -1.39
CA GLY A 77 3.90 13.26 -0.73
C GLY A 77 3.21 14.61 -0.94
N GLU A 78 2.73 14.88 -2.16
CA GLU A 78 1.98 16.08 -2.50
C GLU A 78 0.61 16.16 -1.80
N VAL A 79 -0.07 15.02 -1.62
CA VAL A 79 -1.29 14.97 -0.82
C VAL A 79 -0.97 15.24 0.65
N LEU A 80 0.07 14.60 1.19
CA LEU A 80 0.47 14.77 2.59
C LEU A 80 0.85 16.21 2.92
N SER A 81 1.53 16.93 2.02
CA SER A 81 1.93 18.33 2.22
C SER A 81 0.76 19.32 2.25
N ARG A 82 -0.43 18.90 1.79
CA ARG A 82 -1.67 19.70 1.83
C ARG A 82 -2.53 19.40 3.05
N LEU A 83 -2.24 18.34 3.78
CA LEU A 83 -2.95 17.99 5.01
C LEU A 83 -2.46 18.87 6.16
N PRO A 84 -3.34 19.19 7.13
CA PRO A 84 -2.96 19.94 8.32
C PRO A 84 -1.85 19.22 9.09
N GLU A 85 -1.14 19.96 9.93
CA GLU A 85 -0.15 19.38 10.85
C GLU A 85 -0.78 18.31 11.75
N PRO A 86 -0.01 17.29 12.19
CA PRO A 86 -0.54 16.19 12.99
C PRO A 86 -1.13 16.70 14.30
N GLN A 87 -2.27 16.15 14.70
CA GLN A 87 -2.99 16.57 15.92
C GLN A 87 -2.39 15.98 17.20
N THR A 88 -1.62 14.90 17.10
CA THR A 88 -1.01 14.19 18.22
C THR A 88 0.50 14.06 18.06
N SER A 89 1.21 14.19 19.18
CA SER A 89 2.65 13.99 19.27
C SER A 89 2.99 12.53 18.92
N GLU A 90 4.05 12.34 18.14
CA GLU A 90 4.51 11.06 17.59
C GLU A 90 4.53 9.93 18.63
N THR A 91 3.53 9.06 18.57
CA THR A 91 3.61 7.74 19.21
C THR A 91 4.62 6.91 18.43
N ALA A 92 5.48 6.16 19.11
CA ALA A 92 6.37 5.21 18.47
C ALA A 92 5.57 4.28 17.55
N VAL A 93 5.86 4.34 16.25
CA VAL A 93 5.18 3.57 15.21
C VAL A 93 5.72 2.13 15.24
N ARG A 94 4.82 1.16 15.34
CA ARG A 94 5.11 -0.27 15.25
C ARG A 94 5.33 -0.65 13.79
N GLU A 95 6.55 -1.03 13.48
CA GLU A 95 6.93 -1.40 12.13
C GLU A 95 7.21 -2.90 12.01
N ALA A 96 6.67 -3.51 10.96
CA ALA A 96 7.07 -4.83 10.51
C ALA A 96 8.33 -4.72 9.64
N PRO A 97 9.34 -5.59 9.83
CA PRO A 97 10.58 -5.53 9.06
C PRO A 97 10.33 -5.87 7.59
N VAL A 98 11.06 -5.19 6.69
CA VAL A 98 11.12 -5.58 5.27
C VAL A 98 12.36 -6.45 5.08
N PRO A 99 12.22 -7.76 4.78
CA PRO A 99 13.37 -8.65 4.69
C PRO A 99 14.20 -8.38 3.43
N MET A 100 15.53 -8.34 3.60
CA MET A 100 16.47 -8.49 2.50
C MET A 100 16.49 -9.96 2.09
N ARG A 101 15.99 -10.27 0.89
CA ARG A 101 16.00 -11.66 0.39
C ARG A 101 17.38 -12.03 -0.14
N VAL A 102 18.29 -12.26 0.80
CA VAL A 102 19.64 -12.75 0.56
C VAL A 102 19.62 -14.27 0.40
N PRO A 103 20.27 -14.84 -0.64
CA PRO A 103 20.44 -16.28 -0.78
C PRO A 103 20.98 -16.92 0.50
N PRO A 104 20.58 -18.16 0.87
CA PRO A 104 20.94 -18.76 2.15
C PRO A 104 22.44 -18.81 2.46
N HIS A 105 23.29 -18.85 1.44
CA HIS A 105 24.75 -18.93 1.57
C HIS A 105 25.44 -17.57 1.78
N GLU A 106 24.71 -16.46 1.63
CA GLU A 106 25.21 -15.09 1.77
C GLU A 106 24.68 -14.41 3.05
N ARG A 107 23.87 -15.10 3.86
CA ARG A 107 23.29 -14.55 5.09
C ARG A 107 24.33 -14.45 6.19
N THR A 108 24.48 -13.25 6.76
CA THR A 108 25.38 -12.96 7.88
C THR A 108 24.65 -12.78 9.22
N GLY A 109 23.32 -12.84 9.22
CA GLY A 109 22.49 -12.92 10.43
C GLY A 109 22.10 -11.58 11.08
N GLU A 110 22.84 -10.50 10.82
CA GLU A 110 22.54 -9.15 11.35
C GLU A 110 21.99 -8.17 10.29
N ASP A 111 22.23 -8.44 8.99
CA ASP A 111 21.88 -7.55 7.86
C ASP A 111 20.75 -8.11 6.96
N ASP A 112 19.81 -8.90 7.51
CA ASP A 112 18.74 -9.53 6.70
C ASP A 112 17.47 -8.67 6.58
N VAL A 113 17.51 -7.39 6.98
CA VAL A 113 16.36 -6.46 6.92
C VAL A 113 16.76 -5.08 6.38
N PHE A 114 15.91 -4.48 5.56
CA PHE A 114 16.11 -3.12 5.11
C PHE A 114 15.91 -2.12 6.25
N PRO A 115 16.53 -0.92 6.19
CA PRO A 115 16.40 0.10 7.23
C PRO A 115 15.01 0.74 7.31
N LEU A 116 14.13 0.47 6.34
CA LEU A 116 12.76 0.96 6.30
C LEU A 116 11.77 -0.18 6.56
N GLY A 117 10.93 -0.03 7.60
CA GLY A 117 9.85 -0.95 7.91
C GLY A 117 8.49 -0.54 7.35
N VAL A 118 7.51 -1.45 7.48
CA VAL A 118 6.10 -1.20 7.15
C VAL A 118 5.35 -0.86 8.43
N PRO A 119 4.77 0.34 8.58
CA PRO A 119 3.94 0.66 9.74
C PRO A 119 2.69 -0.22 9.74
N THR A 120 2.38 -0.82 10.88
CA THR A 120 1.30 -1.81 10.99
C THR A 120 -0.03 -1.22 11.46
N GLU A 121 -0.02 -0.03 12.06
CA GLU A 121 -1.22 0.65 12.56
C GLU A 121 -2.26 0.93 11.47
N PRO A 122 -1.91 1.39 10.25
CA PRO A 122 -2.89 1.57 9.19
C PRO A 122 -3.62 0.28 8.81
N LEU A 123 -2.97 -0.88 8.99
CA LEU A 123 -3.56 -2.18 8.67
C LEU A 123 -4.66 -2.57 9.68
N ALA A 124 -4.64 -2.00 10.89
CA ALA A 124 -5.69 -2.20 11.89
C ALA A 124 -7.06 -1.66 11.44
N LEU A 125 -7.09 -0.79 10.42
CA LEU A 125 -8.32 -0.33 9.77
C LEU A 125 -8.97 -1.40 8.88
N LEU A 126 -8.21 -2.44 8.50
CA LEU A 126 -8.62 -3.46 7.53
C LEU A 126 -8.73 -4.85 8.15
N ALA A 127 -7.88 -5.17 9.12
CA ALA A 127 -7.88 -6.45 9.82
C ALA A 127 -7.55 -6.26 11.30
N ALA A 128 -8.00 -7.17 12.16
CA ALA A 128 -7.67 -7.14 13.58
C ALA A 128 -6.16 -7.28 13.80
N GLU A 129 -5.61 -6.54 14.77
CA GLU A 129 -4.20 -6.61 15.12
C GLU A 129 -3.79 -8.02 15.57
N GLY A 130 -2.65 -8.51 15.07
CA GLY A 130 -2.14 -9.86 15.36
C GLY A 130 -2.89 -10.99 14.67
N SER A 131 -3.89 -10.70 13.84
CA SER A 131 -4.62 -11.72 13.10
C SER A 131 -3.79 -12.30 11.95
N ALA A 132 -4.15 -13.52 11.52
CA ALA A 132 -3.56 -14.15 10.33
C ALA A 132 -3.79 -13.32 9.06
N GLU A 133 -4.90 -12.57 9.00
CA GLU A 133 -5.22 -11.68 7.88
C GLU A 133 -4.26 -10.48 7.83
N GLN A 134 -3.98 -9.84 8.98
CA GLN A 134 -2.98 -8.77 9.04
C GLN A 134 -1.58 -9.29 8.68
N ALA A 135 -1.21 -10.49 9.13
CA ALA A 135 0.06 -11.11 8.76
C ALA A 135 0.16 -11.32 7.23
N ALA A 136 -0.91 -11.79 6.58
CA ALA A 136 -0.96 -11.94 5.13
C ALA A 136 -0.83 -10.59 4.40
N MET A 137 -1.41 -9.51 4.93
CA MET A 137 -1.24 -8.16 4.37
C MET A 137 0.23 -7.70 4.44
N ILE A 138 0.90 -7.93 5.58
CA ILE A 138 2.33 -7.62 5.75
C ILE A 138 3.18 -8.42 4.76
N ASP A 139 2.89 -9.72 4.60
CA ASP A 139 3.57 -10.56 3.62
C ASP A 139 3.39 -10.00 2.20
N CYS A 140 2.18 -9.62 1.79
CA CYS A 140 1.94 -9.02 0.48
C CYS A 140 2.69 -7.70 0.26
N LEU A 141 2.82 -6.88 1.30
CA LEU A 141 3.51 -5.58 1.21
C LEU A 141 5.02 -5.73 1.14
N THR A 142 5.57 -6.75 1.81
CA THR A 142 7.01 -7.00 1.92
C THR A 142 7.54 -8.02 0.91
N ASP A 143 6.65 -8.71 0.18
CA ASP A 143 7.02 -9.66 -0.87
C ASP A 143 7.52 -8.97 -2.15
N GLY A 144 8.42 -9.66 -2.83
CA GLY A 144 9.00 -9.22 -4.10
C GLY A 144 10.41 -8.65 -4.00
N PRO A 145 10.94 -8.15 -5.13
CA PRO A 145 12.28 -7.60 -5.20
C PRO A 145 12.38 -6.25 -4.47
N PRO A 146 13.60 -5.80 -4.10
CA PRO A 146 13.81 -4.63 -3.25
C PRO A 146 13.07 -3.36 -3.70
N GLN A 147 13.03 -3.08 -5.02
CA GLN A 147 12.35 -1.89 -5.54
C GLN A 147 10.84 -1.89 -5.28
N HIS A 148 10.21 -3.06 -5.14
CA HIS A 148 8.78 -3.19 -4.92
C HIS A 148 8.46 -3.11 -3.43
N SER A 149 9.08 -3.97 -2.62
CA SER A 149 8.80 -4.03 -1.18
C SER A 149 9.15 -2.72 -0.47
N LEU A 150 10.25 -2.05 -0.84
CA LEU A 150 10.60 -0.74 -0.29
C LEU A 150 9.66 0.38 -0.75
N ALA A 151 9.20 0.34 -2.00
CA ALA A 151 8.22 1.32 -2.46
C ALA A 151 6.89 1.16 -1.70
N ASN A 152 6.45 -0.08 -1.46
CA ASN A 152 5.28 -0.37 -0.63
C ASN A 152 5.47 0.14 0.80
N ALA A 153 6.62 -0.13 1.42
CA ALA A 153 6.93 0.38 2.75
C ALA A 153 6.89 1.91 2.81
N MET A 154 7.52 2.61 1.85
CA MET A 154 7.45 4.08 1.75
C MET A 154 6.01 4.58 1.57
N MET A 155 5.21 3.94 0.71
CA MET A 155 3.81 4.29 0.52
C MET A 155 3.02 4.14 1.82
N MET A 156 3.22 3.04 2.54
CA MET A 156 2.57 2.79 3.84
C MET A 156 2.98 3.82 4.90
N GLN A 157 4.23 4.24 4.91
CA GLN A 157 4.72 5.31 5.78
C GLN A 157 4.06 6.67 5.50
N LEU A 158 3.87 7.00 4.21
CA LEU A 158 3.13 8.20 3.81
C LEU A 158 1.65 8.09 4.20
N LEU A 159 1.02 6.94 3.96
CA LEU A 159 -0.38 6.68 4.32
C LEU A 159 -0.61 6.77 5.84
N ALA A 160 0.29 6.20 6.64
CA ALA A 160 0.24 6.32 8.10
C ALA A 160 0.23 7.79 8.54
N SER A 161 1.14 8.60 7.98
CA SER A 161 1.18 10.03 8.27
C SER A 161 -0.06 10.78 7.78
N MET A 162 -0.64 10.41 6.65
CA MET A 162 -1.89 11.01 6.18
C MET A 162 -3.04 10.68 7.12
N LEU A 163 -3.19 9.42 7.51
CA LEU A 163 -4.26 8.96 8.41
C LEU A 163 -4.19 9.68 9.77
N ASN A 164 -2.99 9.94 10.28
CA ASN A 164 -2.79 10.71 11.52
C ASN A 164 -3.15 12.20 11.41
N ARG A 165 -3.27 12.73 10.20
CA ARG A 165 -3.65 14.14 9.93
C ARG A 165 -5.11 14.28 9.51
N LEU A 166 -5.77 13.19 9.15
CA LEU A 166 -7.18 13.20 8.79
C LEU A 166 -8.05 13.27 10.05
N PRO A 167 -9.20 13.97 9.98
CA PRO A 167 -10.15 13.94 11.09
C PRO A 167 -10.65 12.50 11.31
N PRO A 168 -11.01 12.14 12.55
CA PRO A 168 -11.60 10.84 12.83
C PRO A 168 -12.84 10.65 11.96
N ARG A 169 -13.04 9.42 11.46
CA ARG A 169 -14.24 9.12 10.68
C ARG A 169 -15.46 9.45 11.54
N PRO A 170 -16.46 10.17 10.99
CA PRO A 170 -17.73 10.32 11.69
C PRO A 170 -18.25 8.91 11.99
N SER A 171 -18.57 8.66 13.26
CA SER A 171 -19.14 7.39 13.70
C SER A 171 -20.32 7.06 12.79
N GLU A 172 -20.35 5.88 12.17
CA GLU A 172 -21.56 5.45 11.47
C GLU A 172 -22.72 5.49 12.48
N PRO A 173 -23.89 6.03 12.10
CA PRO A 173 -25.03 6.06 12.99
C PRO A 173 -25.32 4.61 13.40
N SER A 174 -25.07 4.30 14.68
CA SER A 174 -25.39 3.01 15.26
C SER A 174 -26.85 2.71 14.95
N GLU A 175 -27.10 1.55 14.35
CA GLU A 175 -28.44 1.06 14.04
C GLU A 175 -29.35 1.29 15.27
N PRO A 176 -30.51 1.95 15.11
CA PRO A 176 -31.37 2.26 16.24
C PRO A 176 -31.71 0.97 16.99
N PRO A 177 -31.67 0.99 18.34
CA PRO A 177 -31.89 -0.22 19.13
C PRO A 177 -33.23 -0.87 18.72
N PRO A 178 -33.28 -2.21 18.61
CA PRO A 178 -34.48 -2.89 18.16
C PRO A 178 -35.66 -2.51 19.05
N GLU A 179 -36.76 -2.08 18.41
CA GLU A 179 -38.00 -1.70 19.10
C GLU A 179 -38.38 -2.78 20.13
N PRO A 180 -38.69 -2.40 21.38
CA PRO A 180 -39.06 -3.36 22.40
C PRO A 180 -40.32 -4.10 21.96
N LYS A 181 -40.18 -5.41 21.70
CA LYS A 181 -41.30 -6.30 21.38
C LYS A 181 -42.41 -6.10 22.39
N ARG A 182 -43.51 -5.44 21.97
CA ARG A 182 -44.74 -5.30 22.74
C ARG A 182 -45.17 -6.68 23.20
N ARG A 183 -44.99 -6.99 24.48
CA ARG A 183 -45.52 -8.20 25.10
C ARG A 183 -47.03 -8.17 24.91
N SER A 184 -47.53 -9.06 24.06
CA SER A 184 -48.95 -9.36 23.93
C SER A 184 -49.47 -9.81 25.30
N ARG A 185 -50.30 -8.97 25.90
CA ARG A 185 -51.04 -9.29 27.12
C ARG A 185 -51.96 -10.47 26.80
N ALA A 186 -51.74 -11.62 27.45
CA ALA A 186 -52.65 -12.75 27.38
C ALA A 186 -54.03 -12.35 27.94
N PRO A 187 -55.13 -12.87 27.36
CA PRO A 187 -56.49 -12.58 27.83
C PRO A 187 -56.72 -13.27 29.19
N ARG A 188 -57.28 -12.52 30.14
CA ARG A 188 -57.77 -13.08 31.41
C ARG A 188 -59.00 -13.94 31.12
N ALA A 189 -58.91 -15.23 31.40
CA ALA A 189 -60.07 -16.13 31.47
C ALA A 189 -60.96 -15.71 32.66
N ARG A 190 -62.28 -15.77 32.44
CA ARG A 190 -63.34 -15.64 33.46
C ARG A 190 -63.78 -17.02 33.90
#